data_AF-A0A3S0UHP3-F1
#
_entry.id   AF-A0A3S0UHP3-F1
#
_cell.length_a   1.000
_cell.length_b   1.000
_cell.length_c   1.000
_cell.angle_alpha   90.00
_cell.angle_beta   90.00
_cell.angle_gamma   90.00
#
_symmetry.space_group_name_H-M   'P 1'
#
loop_
_entity.id
_entity.type
_entity.pdbx_description
1 polymer ?
#
loop_
_entity_poly.entity_id
_entity_poly.type
_entity_poly.pdbx_seq_one_letter_code
_entity_poly.pdbx_strand_id
1 'polypeptide(L)' 'MSTPSRPSLVRHWLALAEELVGRAAPRLDALNLFPVPDADTGTNMLATLTAARTAADACPAQDDVGAVPAHA' A
#
# COMPACT_ATOMS: atom_id res chain seq x y z
N MET A 1 29.35 -6.95 -15.02
CA MET A 1 28.19 -6.09 -15.38
C MET A 1 27.06 -6.43 -14.42
N SER A 2 26.67 -5.50 -13.56
CA SER A 2 25.54 -5.71 -12.63
C SER A 2 24.24 -5.66 -13.41
N THR A 3 23.43 -6.70 -13.30
CA THR A 3 22.08 -6.76 -13.87
C THR A 3 21.25 -5.60 -13.30
N PRO A 4 20.51 -4.83 -14.11
CA PRO A 4 19.62 -3.80 -13.58
C PRO A 4 18.59 -4.44 -12.65
N SER A 5 18.44 -3.85 -11.46
CA SER A 5 17.44 -4.31 -10.48
C SER A 5 16.05 -4.05 -11.04
N ARG A 6 15.19 -5.08 -11.06
CA ARG A 6 13.78 -4.91 -11.45
C ARG A 6 13.08 -4.02 -10.42
N PRO A 7 12.16 -3.13 -10.84
CA PRO A 7 11.38 -2.33 -9.90
C PRO A 7 10.54 -3.24 -9.01
N SER A 8 10.47 -2.92 -7.72
CA SER A 8 9.71 -3.72 -6.76
C SER A 8 8.22 -3.65 -7.07
N LEU A 9 7.59 -4.83 -7.25
CA LEU A 9 6.17 -4.92 -7.55
C LEU A 9 5.34 -4.44 -6.35
N VAL A 10 5.77 -4.80 -5.13
CA VAL A 10 5.09 -4.39 -3.89
C VAL A 10 5.14 -2.88 -3.70
N ARG A 11 6.29 -2.24 -3.93
CA ARG A 11 6.40 -0.77 -3.83
C ARG A 11 5.52 -0.06 -4.85
N HIS A 12 5.49 -0.57 -6.08
CA HIS A 12 4.63 -0.02 -7.11
C HIS A 12 3.15 -0.16 -6.74
N TRP A 13 2.73 -1.33 -6.26
CA TRP A 13 1.37 -1.58 -5.79
C TRP A 13 1.00 -0.67 -4.61
N LEU A 14 1.88 -0.52 -3.61
CA LEU A 14 1.65 0.36 -2.46
C LEU A 14 1.47 1.82 -2.88
N ALA A 15 2.29 2.32 -3.82
CA ALA A 15 2.16 3.68 -4.33
C ALA A 15 0.80 3.90 -5.04
N LEU A 16 0.37 2.96 -5.89
CA LEU A 16 -0.92 3.04 -6.56
C LEU A 16 -2.09 2.94 -5.58
N ALA A 17 -1.99 2.02 -4.61
CA ALA A 17 -3.02 1.82 -3.60
C ALA A 17 -3.18 3.07 -2.72
N GLU A 18 -2.09 3.66 -2.24
CA GLU A 18 -2.11 4.89 -1.44
C GLU A 18 -2.76 6.05 -2.22
N GLU A 19 -2.44 6.22 -3.50
CA GLU A 19 -3.05 7.25 -4.35
C GLU A 19 -4.56 7.04 -4.53
N LEU A 20 -4.96 5.81 -4.86
CA LEU A 20 -6.37 5.47 -5.09
C LEU A 20 -7.20 5.57 -3.81
N VAL A 21 -6.69 5.03 -2.70
CA VAL A 21 -7.36 5.09 -1.40
C VAL A 21 -7.37 6.51 -0.85
N GLY A 22 -6.31 7.30 -1.04
CA GLY A 22 -6.29 8.70 -0.64
C GLY A 22 -7.41 9.51 -1.29
N ARG A 23 -7.70 9.27 -2.56
CA ARG A 23 -8.86 9.87 -3.25
C ARG A 23 -10.21 9.34 -2.77
N ALA A 24 -10.27 8.05 -2.42
CA ALA A 24 -11.50 7.39 -2.01
C ALA A 24 -11.80 7.52 -0.51
N ALA A 25 -10.85 7.97 0.32
CA ALA A 25 -10.97 7.98 1.78
C ALA A 25 -12.25 8.66 2.29
N PRO A 26 -12.64 9.86 1.83
CA PRO A 26 -13.89 10.48 2.27
C PRO A 26 -15.13 9.68 1.91
N ARG A 27 -15.10 8.97 0.78
CA ARG A 27 -16.20 8.09 0.35
C ARG A 27 -16.22 6.81 1.19
N LEU A 28 -15.07 6.26 1.55
CA LEU A 28 -14.96 5.08 2.41
C LEU A 28 -15.40 5.39 3.84
N ASP A 29 -15.00 6.53 4.37
CA ASP A 29 -15.45 7.06 5.67
C ASP A 29 -16.98 7.20 5.71
N ALA A 30 -17.60 7.63 4.60
CA ALA A 30 -19.06 7.77 4.49
C ALA A 30 -19.81 6.43 4.31
N LEU A 31 -19.12 5.35 3.92
CA LEU A 31 -19.75 4.05 3.62
C LEU A 31 -19.77 3.10 4.82
N ASN A 32 -18.76 3.13 5.70
CA ASN A 32 -18.71 2.18 6.81
C ASN A 32 -19.62 2.64 7.96
N LEU A 33 -20.69 1.87 8.20
CA LEU A 33 -21.74 2.20 9.16
C LEU A 33 -21.91 1.14 10.27
N PHE A 34 -20.98 0.19 10.44
CA PHE A 34 -21.15 -0.96 11.35
C PHE A 34 -20.06 -1.07 12.43
N PRO A 35 -20.39 -1.31 13.72
CA PRO A 35 -21.71 -1.21 14.38
C PRO A 35 -22.05 0.21 14.87
N VAL A 36 -21.10 1.15 14.82
CA VAL A 36 -21.27 2.58 15.12
C VAL A 36 -20.52 3.37 14.04
N PRO A 37 -21.09 4.42 13.43
CA PRO A 37 -20.37 5.26 12.47
C PRO A 37 -19.30 6.08 13.19
N ASP A 38 -18.05 5.64 13.13
CA ASP A 38 -16.87 6.43 13.51
C ASP A 38 -16.32 7.25 12.34
N ALA A 39 -16.77 6.95 11.11
CA ALA A 39 -16.44 7.65 9.89
C ALA A 39 -14.92 7.78 9.66
N ASP A 40 -14.17 6.74 10.03
CA ASP A 40 -12.71 6.75 9.99
C ASP A 40 -12.10 5.66 9.11
N THR A 41 -12.91 4.85 8.43
CA THR A 41 -12.44 3.66 7.71
C THR A 41 -11.50 3.99 6.56
N GLY A 42 -11.86 4.96 5.73
CA GLY A 42 -10.99 5.48 4.68
C GLY A 42 -9.73 6.13 5.24
N THR A 43 -9.87 6.88 6.33
CA THR A 43 -8.74 7.48 7.06
C THR A 43 -7.76 6.43 7.57
N ASN A 44 -8.27 5.37 8.23
CA ASN A 44 -7.50 4.25 8.75
C ASN A 44 -6.82 3.45 7.63
N MET A 45 -7.50 3.24 6.50
CA MET A 45 -6.92 2.59 5.32
C MET A 45 -5.78 3.43 4.70
N LEU A 46 -5.97 4.75 4.57
CA LEU A 46 -4.93 5.64 4.06
C LEU A 46 -3.71 5.62 4.99
N ALA A 47 -3.91 5.78 6.30
CA ALA A 47 -2.83 5.73 7.28
C ALA A 47 -2.05 4.42 7.22
N THR A 48 -2.75 3.29 7.05
CA THR A 48 -2.13 1.96 6.90
C THR A 48 -1.26 1.88 5.63
N LEU A 49 -1.76 2.38 4.49
CA LEU A 49 -1.03 2.35 3.22
C LEU A 49 0.18 3.28 3.23
N THR A 50 0.05 4.47 3.79
CA THR A 50 1.18 5.42 3.97
C THR A 50 2.26 4.80 4.85
N ALA A 51 1.89 4.17 5.97
CA ALA A 51 2.84 3.49 6.84
C ALA A 51 3.53 2.32 6.13
N ALA A 52 2.77 1.49 5.40
CA ALA A 52 3.30 0.36 4.66
C ALA A 52 4.25 0.80 3.54
N ARG A 53 3.92 1.85 2.78
CA ARG A 53 4.80 2.42 1.76
C ARG A 53 6.08 2.96 2.37
N THR A 54 5.98 3.70 3.47
CA THR A 54 7.15 4.24 4.18
C THR A 54 8.08 3.11 4.65
N ALA A 55 7.51 2.04 5.21
CA ALA A 55 8.28 0.87 5.63
C ALA A 55 8.93 0.15 4.44
N ALA A 56 8.19 -0.06 3.35
CA ALA A 56 8.72 -0.65 2.13
C ALA A 56 9.86 0.19 1.57
N ASP A 57 9.70 1.52 1.52
CA ASP A 57 10.72 2.45 1.03
C ASP A 57 12.03 2.37 1.83
N ALA A 58 11.96 2.07 3.13
CA ALA A 58 13.11 1.86 4.00
C ALA A 58 13.78 0.48 3.88
N CYS A 59 13.12 -0.54 3.32
CA CYS A 59 13.71 -1.87 3.13
C CYS A 59 14.77 -1.88 2.01
N PRO A 60 15.83 -2.69 2.12
CA PRO A 60 16.73 -2.98 1.00
C PRO A 60 16.00 -3.68 -0.16
N ALA A 61 16.52 -3.55 -1.39
CA ALA A 61 15.88 -4.07 -2.61
C ALA A 61 15.78 -5.62 -2.68
N GLN A 62 16.42 -6.34 -1.76
CA GLN A 62 16.48 -7.81 -1.75
C GLN A 62 15.31 -8.45 -0.98
N ASP A 63 14.52 -7.67 -0.24
CA ASP A 63 13.40 -8.14 0.58
C ASP A 63 12.04 -7.96 -0.13
N ASP A 64 11.99 -8.13 -1.45
CA ASP A 64 10.71 -8.04 -2.18
C ASP A 64 9.95 -9.39 -2.13
N VAL A 65 8.88 -9.45 -1.33
CA VAL A 65 7.94 -10.58 -1.31
C VAL A 65 7.36 -10.88 -2.70
N GLY A 66 7.28 -9.87 -3.59
CA GLY A 66 6.91 -10.01 -4.99
C GLY A 66 7.92 -10.76 -5.87
N ALA A 67 9.14 -11.02 -5.38
CA ALA A 67 10.11 -11.88 -6.07
C ALA A 67 9.77 -13.37 -5.94
N VAL A 68 9.05 -13.78 -4.89
CA VAL A 68 8.65 -15.17 -4.65
C VAL A 68 7.76 -15.75 -5.78
N PRO A 69 6.72 -15.07 -6.27
CA PRO A 69 5.93 -15.55 -7.41
C PRO A 69 6.66 -15.49 -8.76
N ALA A 70 7.79 -14.79 -8.88
CA ALA A 70 8.58 -14.75 -10.12
C ALA A 70 9.57 -15.93 -10.25
N HIS A 71 9.61 -16.82 -9.26
CA HIS A 71 10.46 -18.02 -9.23
C HIS A 71 9.65 -19.33 -9.19
N ALA A 72 8.32 -19.24 -9.26
CA ALA A 72 7.41 -20.38 -9.47
C ALA A 72 6.99 -20.44 -10.95
#